data_AF-A0A353HB13-F1
#
_entry.id   AF-A0A353HB13-F1
#
_cell.length_a   1.000
_cell.length_b   1.000
_cell.length_c   1.000
_cell.angle_alpha   90.00
_cell.angle_beta   90.00
_cell.angle_gamma   90.00
#
_symmetry.space_group_name_H-M   'P 1'
#
loop_
_entity.id
_entity.type
_entity.pdbx_description
1 polymer ?
#
loop_
_entity_poly.entity_id
_entity_poly.type
_entity_poly.pdbx_seq_one_letter_code
_entity_poly.pdbx_strand_id
1 'polypeptide(L)'
;MKILEKFKADGVGEKEFIGAKNQNLASNVMAQESTATLMMLYAKYLLVTGQVYDNESRIKAMENLSLDRVNNYIKNEMDFSKLAVSLVGKNVDASFIK
;
A
#
# COMPACT_ATOMS: atom_id res chain seq x y z
N MET A 1 18.07 2.56 -7.93
CA MET A 1 17.64 3.00 -6.59
C MET A 1 17.28 4.48 -6.44
N LYS A 2 17.95 5.43 -7.12
CA LYS A 2 17.86 6.89 -6.86
C LYS A 2 16.45 7.47 -6.60
N ILE A 3 15.42 7.05 -7.33
CA ILE A 3 14.05 7.56 -7.13
C ILE A 3 13.48 7.11 -5.78
N LEU A 4 13.70 5.86 -5.39
CA LEU A 4 13.24 5.30 -4.12
C LEU A 4 13.97 5.91 -2.93
N GLU A 5 15.28 6.16 -3.07
CA GLU A 5 16.07 6.85 -2.05
C GLU A 5 15.61 8.30 -1.88
N LYS A 6 15.37 8.99 -3.01
CA LYS A 6 14.81 10.34 -2.99
C LYS A 6 13.41 10.36 -2.37
N PHE A 7 12.55 9.41 -2.72
CA PHE A 7 11.23 9.26 -2.12
C PHE A 7 11.30 9.04 -0.61
N LYS A 8 12.26 8.23 -0.14
CA LYS A 8 12.48 8.01 1.29
C LYS A 8 12.98 9.28 2.01
N ALA A 9 13.82 10.07 1.35
CA ALA A 9 14.36 11.32 1.89
C ALA A 9 13.31 12.45 1.93
N ASP A 10 12.58 12.62 0.84
CA ASP A 10 11.68 13.76 0.62
C ASP A 10 10.25 13.49 1.12
N GLY A 11 9.84 12.22 1.20
CA GLY A 11 8.47 11.82 1.53
C GLY A 11 7.49 12.14 0.39
N VAL A 12 6.23 12.33 0.75
CA VAL A 12 5.15 12.73 -0.18
C VAL A 12 4.66 14.14 0.13
N GLY A 13 4.27 14.87 -0.91
CA GLY A 13 3.61 16.17 -0.77
C GLY A 13 2.13 16.04 -0.45
N GLU A 14 1.52 17.10 0.07
CA GLU A 14 0.09 17.13 0.46
C GLU A 14 -0.85 16.79 -0.72
N LYS A 15 -0.60 17.37 -1.89
CA LYS A 15 -1.42 17.12 -3.10
C LYS A 15 -1.36 15.65 -3.54
N GLU A 16 -0.17 15.06 -3.53
CA GLU A 16 0.03 13.65 -3.88
C GLU A 16 -0.64 12.74 -2.86
N PHE A 17 -0.51 13.06 -1.57
CA PHE A 17 -1.15 12.36 -0.49
C PHE A 17 -2.68 12.36 -0.61
N ILE A 18 -3.30 13.53 -0.81
CA ILE A 18 -4.76 13.64 -0.98
C ILE A 18 -5.21 12.86 -2.22
N GLY A 19 -4.50 12.99 -3.34
CA GLY A 19 -4.81 12.27 -4.56
C GLY A 19 -4.75 10.75 -4.38
N ALA A 20 -3.66 10.25 -3.82
CA ALA A 20 -3.46 8.82 -3.57
C ALA A 20 -4.46 8.26 -2.56
N LYS A 21 -4.80 9.02 -1.51
CA LYS A 21 -5.81 8.65 -0.50
C LYS A 21 -7.19 8.51 -1.14
N ASN A 22 -7.61 9.49 -1.93
CA ASN A 22 -8.89 9.45 -2.64
C ASN A 22 -8.95 8.29 -3.64
N GLN A 23 -7.86 8.04 -4.37
CA GLN A 23 -7.77 6.92 -5.29
C GLN A 23 -7.90 5.57 -4.57
N ASN A 24 -7.23 5.39 -3.42
CA ASN A 24 -7.32 4.18 -2.62
C ASN A 24 -8.73 3.96 -2.06
N LEU A 25 -9.37 5.02 -1.53
CA LEU A 25 -10.75 4.96 -1.05
C LEU A 25 -11.72 4.54 -2.17
N ALA A 26 -11.65 5.19 -3.33
CA ALA A 26 -12.50 4.85 -4.47
C ALA A 26 -12.29 3.40 -4.93
N SER A 27 -11.04 2.96 -5.08
CA SER A 27 -10.73 1.59 -5.48
C SER A 27 -11.25 0.56 -4.47
N ASN A 28 -11.17 0.85 -3.16
CA ASN A 28 -11.65 -0.05 -2.12
C ASN A 28 -13.17 -0.22 -2.14
N VAL A 29 -13.92 0.87 -2.36
CA VAL A 29 -15.38 0.83 -2.48
C VAL A 29 -15.80 0.06 -3.72
N MET A 30 -15.20 0.36 -4.87
CA MET A 30 -15.54 -0.29 -6.15
C MET A 30 -15.18 -1.79 -6.15
N ALA A 31 -14.11 -2.19 -5.45
CA ALA A 31 -13.76 -3.60 -5.31
C ALA A 31 -14.84 -4.42 -4.58
N GLN A 32 -15.73 -3.77 -3.82
CA GLN A 32 -16.73 -4.41 -2.96
C GLN A 32 -18.14 -4.46 -3.58
N GLU A 33 -18.27 -4.21 -4.89
CA GLU A 33 -19.58 -4.11 -5.56
C GLU A 33 -20.31 -5.46 -5.73
N SER A 34 -19.58 -6.58 -5.77
CA SER A 34 -20.19 -7.90 -5.97
C SER A 34 -20.25 -8.71 -4.67
N THR A 35 -21.35 -9.45 -4.49
CA THR A 35 -21.53 -10.37 -3.37
C THR A 35 -20.41 -11.42 -3.31
N ALA A 36 -19.93 -11.89 -4.46
CA ALA A 36 -18.83 -12.85 -4.53
C ALA A 36 -17.52 -12.25 -4.00
N THR A 37 -17.22 -10.99 -4.34
CA THR A 37 -16.01 -10.30 -3.85
C THR A 37 -16.09 -10.04 -2.35
N LEU A 38 -17.26 -9.63 -1.86
CA LEU A 38 -17.50 -9.47 -0.42
C LEU A 38 -17.29 -10.79 0.33
N MET A 39 -17.87 -11.89 -0.14
CA MET A 39 -17.67 -13.20 0.51
C MET A 39 -16.21 -13.62 0.54
N MET A 40 -15.46 -13.42 -0.54
CA MET A 40 -14.02 -13.69 -0.55
C MET A 40 -13.25 -12.80 0.43
N LEU A 41 -13.56 -11.51 0.50
CA LEU A 41 -12.91 -10.57 1.41
C LEU A 41 -13.12 -11.00 2.87
N TYR A 42 -14.37 -11.28 3.25
CA TYR A 42 -14.73 -11.65 4.61
C TYR A 42 -14.09 -12.99 4.99
N ALA A 43 -14.16 -14.00 4.11
CA ALA A 43 -13.56 -15.30 4.35
C ALA A 43 -12.03 -15.21 4.50
N LYS A 44 -11.34 -14.52 3.57
CA LYS A 44 -9.88 -14.34 3.64
C LYS A 44 -9.46 -13.59 4.90
N TYR A 45 -10.17 -12.52 5.24
CA TYR A 45 -9.85 -11.73 6.43
C TYR A 45 -10.03 -12.56 7.71
N LEU A 46 -11.11 -13.33 7.83
CA LEU A 46 -11.35 -14.22 8.97
C LEU A 46 -10.27 -15.31 9.09
N LEU A 47 -9.90 -15.95 7.98
CA LEU A 47 -8.89 -17.01 8.00
C LEU A 47 -7.49 -16.50 8.37
N VAL A 48 -7.13 -15.28 7.94
CA VAL A 48 -5.79 -14.72 8.20
C VAL A 48 -5.69 -14.09 9.60
N THR A 49 -6.77 -13.48 10.09
CA THR A 49 -6.72 -12.63 11.30
C THR A 49 -7.51 -13.19 12.49
N GLY A 50 -8.39 -14.17 12.26
CA GLY A 50 -9.35 -14.66 13.26
C GLY A 50 -10.48 -13.68 13.58
N GLN A 51 -10.60 -12.56 12.84
CA GLN A 51 -11.58 -11.51 13.08
C GLN A 51 -12.60 -11.40 11.93
N VAL A 52 -13.81 -10.94 12.24
CA VAL A 52 -14.79 -10.59 11.21
C VAL A 52 -14.39 -9.27 10.57
N TYR A 53 -14.50 -9.18 9.24
CA TYR A 53 -14.20 -7.95 8.52
C TYR A 53 -15.27 -6.88 8.82
N ASP A 54 -14.82 -5.72 9.29
CA ASP A 54 -15.65 -4.54 9.50
C ASP A 54 -15.33 -3.49 8.44
N ASN A 55 -16.24 -3.29 7.50
CA ASN A 55 -16.04 -2.37 6.38
C ASN A 55 -16.01 -0.90 6.84
N GLU A 56 -16.90 -0.51 7.75
CA GLU A 56 -17.03 0.89 8.18
C GLU A 56 -15.80 1.36 8.93
N SER A 57 -15.29 0.52 9.85
CA SER A 57 -14.06 0.80 10.58
C SER A 57 -12.85 0.90 9.64
N ARG A 58 -12.82 0.11 8.55
CA ARG A 58 -11.72 0.14 7.56
C ARG A 58 -11.76 1.41 6.71
N ILE A 59 -12.94 1.83 6.26
CA ILE A 59 -13.12 3.11 5.54
C ILE A 59 -12.70 4.28 6.43
N LYS A 60 -13.20 4.34 7.68
CA LYS A 60 -12.81 5.38 8.65
C LYS A 60 -11.31 5.41 8.90
N ALA A 61 -10.64 4.25 8.97
CA ALA A 61 -9.20 4.18 9.15
C ALA A 61 -8.44 4.77 7.94
N MET A 62 -8.93 4.55 6.72
CA MET A 62 -8.36 5.15 5.50
C MET A 62 -8.59 6.66 5.46
N GLU A 63 -9.80 7.12 5.82
CA GLU A 63 -10.15 8.54 5.91
C GLU A 63 -9.37 9.28 7.00
N ASN A 64 -9.01 8.61 8.09
CA ASN A 64 -8.22 9.19 9.18
C ASN A 64 -6.70 9.07 8.99
N LEU A 65 -6.25 8.51 7.86
CA LEU A 65 -4.83 8.50 7.52
C LEU A 65 -4.34 9.95 7.40
N SER A 66 -3.19 10.24 7.99
CA SER A 66 -2.54 11.57 7.96
C SER A 66 -1.25 11.55 7.15
N LEU A 67 -0.91 12.70 6.57
CA LEU A 67 0.33 12.91 5.84
C LEU A 67 1.56 12.59 6.71
N ASP A 68 1.57 13.08 7.95
CA ASP A 68 2.67 12.85 8.89
C ASP A 68 2.89 11.36 9.17
N ARG A 69 1.81 10.58 9.32
CA ARG A 69 1.92 9.14 9.55
C ARG A 69 2.53 8.43 8.34
N VAL A 70 2.13 8.83 7.13
CA VAL A 70 2.70 8.27 5.89
C VAL A 70 4.17 8.63 5.76
N ASN A 71 4.54 9.89 5.94
CA ASN A 71 5.93 10.34 5.85
C ASN A 71 6.80 9.70 6.95
N ASN A 72 6.27 9.51 8.15
CA ASN A 72 6.95 8.80 9.22
C ASN A 72 7.20 7.32 8.86
N TYR A 73 6.20 6.65 8.27
CA TYR A 73 6.36 5.27 7.78
C TYR A 73 7.42 5.18 6.68
N ILE A 74 7.37 6.08 5.68
CA ILE A 74 8.34 6.13 4.58
C ILE A 74 9.77 6.27 5.14
N LYS A 75 9.97 7.17 6.09
CA LYS A 75 11.29 7.45 6.66
C LYS A 75 11.84 6.29 7.50
N ASN A 76 11.01 5.68 8.33
CA ASN A 76 11.46 4.75 9.37
C ASN A 76 11.31 3.27 9.01
N GLU A 77 10.30 2.91 8.20
CA GLU A 77 9.95 1.52 7.93
C GLU A 77 10.43 1.01 6.56
N MET A 78 10.66 1.91 5.58
CA MET A 78 11.16 1.51 4.26
C MET A 78 12.66 1.22 4.29
N ASP A 79 13.05 -0.02 4.59
CA ASP A 79 14.44 -0.48 4.62
C ASP A 79 14.88 -1.10 3.28
N PHE A 80 15.49 -0.29 2.42
CA PHE A 80 16.02 -0.77 1.13
C PHE A 80 17.24 -1.68 1.25
N SER A 81 17.86 -1.81 2.45
CA SER A 81 18.94 -2.80 2.65
C SER A 81 18.42 -4.23 2.65
N LYS A 82 17.11 -4.43 2.82
CA LYS A 82 16.43 -5.74 2.83
C LYS A 82 15.57 -5.97 1.60
N LEU A 83 15.86 -5.26 0.51
CA LEU A 83 15.09 -5.36 -0.74
C LEU A 83 15.20 -6.76 -1.36
N ALA A 84 14.06 -7.34 -1.74
CA ALA A 84 14.01 -8.55 -2.56
C ALA A 84 13.69 -8.17 -4.02
N VAL A 85 14.48 -8.68 -4.96
CA VAL A 85 14.28 -8.44 -6.40
C VAL A 85 14.21 -9.76 -7.14
N SER A 86 13.21 -9.91 -8.00
CA SER A 86 13.07 -11.05 -8.91
C SER A 86 13.04 -10.55 -10.34
N LEU A 87 13.80 -11.20 -11.22
CA LEU A 87 13.92 -10.84 -12.62
C LEU A 87 13.71 -12.08 -13.48
N VAL A 88 12.90 -11.96 -14.52
CA VAL A 88 12.55 -13.10 -15.39
C VAL A 88 12.73 -12.70 -16.83
N GLY A 89 13.59 -13.42 -17.57
CA GLY A 89 13.86 -13.16 -18.98
C GLY A 89 15.16 -13.80 -19.46
N LYS A 90 15.37 -13.82 -20.78
CA LYS A 90 16.53 -14.48 -21.40
C LYS A 90 17.85 -13.71 -21.19
N ASN A 91 17.80 -12.38 -21.14
CA ASN A 91 18.97 -11.49 -21.02
C ASN A 91 18.68 -10.37 -20.01
N VAL A 92 18.42 -10.75 -18.77
CA VAL A 92 18.13 -9.76 -17.73
C VAL A 92 19.44 -9.06 -17.31
N ASP A 93 19.43 -7.74 -17.38
CA ASP A 93 20.44 -6.90 -16.71
C ASP A 93 20.01 -6.62 -15.26
N ALA A 94 20.87 -6.96 -14.30
CA ALA A 94 20.67 -6.74 -12.87
C ALA A 94 21.57 -5.64 -12.30
N SER A 95 22.23 -4.85 -13.16
CA SER A 95 23.21 -3.82 -12.80
C SER A 95 22.68 -2.76 -11.83
N PHE A 96 21.36 -2.57 -11.77
CA PHE A 96 20.67 -1.60 -10.93
C PHE A 96 20.34 -2.09 -9.50
N ILE A 97 20.64 -3.36 -9.17
CA ILE A 97 20.39 -4.01 -7.85
C ILE A 97 21.64 -3.91 -6.95
N LYS A 98 22.56 -3.00 -7.26
CA LYS A 98 23.70 -2.69 -6.40
C LYS A 98 23.34 -1.67 -5.34
#